data_AF-A0A0D1WVF1-F1
#
_entry.id   AF-A0A0D1WVF1-F1
#
_cell.length_a   1.000
_cell.length_b   1.000
_cell.length_c   1.000
_cell.angle_alpha   90.00
_cell.angle_beta   90.00
_cell.angle_gamma   90.00
#
_symmetry.space_group_name_H-M   'P 1'
#
loop_
_entity.id
_entity.type
_entity.pdbx_description
1 polymer ?
#
loop_
_entity_poly.entity_id
_entity_poly.type
_entity_poly.pdbx_seq_one_letter_code
_entity_poly.pdbx_strand_id
1 'polypeptide(L)'
;MLITIQAPSLGLEQKTTVEHHGCGSNCRYISRKLVSILQVLHMDEISQRRPLFGLNIGWDLDRWTSSDDRVRGGSSKSSLESSPTGVAFHGHLDIDTLGGAGFASQRTLGDDRHWDLSSFDGIEVSIDPSQSDHKAYTLILKDHILPPNPDNGREQSTVSWEFDFSQSNCHGTDRHQSASTTASVFMPWQHFKPTYRGKPCDDTKGLDARGIKRISIMIRSFFGSQQGDFRLHLISIAAFRSPNTTELSTPSFHPRDEPAPPATNDAITASHDSRDGVATWFASTWNWLCGNLYGRR
;
A
#
# COMPACT_ATOMS: atom_id res chain seq x y z
N MET A 1 -27.35 -29.80 29.04
CA MET A 1 -26.61 -30.46 27.95
C MET A 1 -25.24 -29.81 27.91
N LEU A 2 -24.20 -30.51 28.37
CA LEU A 2 -22.83 -30.01 28.29
C LEU A 2 -22.37 -30.12 26.83
N ILE A 3 -21.82 -29.04 26.28
CA ILE A 3 -21.09 -29.08 25.01
C ILE A 3 -19.65 -28.72 25.36
N THR A 4 -18.79 -29.73 25.42
CA THR A 4 -17.34 -29.56 25.52
C THR A 4 -16.79 -29.41 24.11
N ILE A 5 -16.28 -28.23 23.77
CA ILE A 5 -15.58 -28.02 22.49
C ILE A 5 -14.09 -28.19 22.76
N GLN A 6 -13.51 -29.21 22.13
CA GLN A 6 -12.10 -29.54 22.27
C GLN A 6 -11.35 -28.96 21.05
N ALA A 7 -10.57 -27.90 21.27
CA ALA A 7 -9.65 -27.37 20.27
C ALA A 7 -8.27 -28.04 20.47
N PRO A 8 -7.63 -28.61 19.42
CA PRO A 8 -6.26 -29.06 19.54
C PRO A 8 -5.32 -27.85 19.47
N SER A 9 -4.39 -27.82 20.44
CA SER A 9 -3.22 -26.94 20.59
C SER A 9 -3.45 -25.44 20.74
N LEU A 10 -3.59 -25.00 21.99
CA LEU A 10 -2.69 -24.06 22.69
C LEU A 10 -3.24 -23.93 24.12
N GLY A 11 -2.48 -24.42 25.10
CA GLY A 11 -2.92 -24.56 26.48
C GLY A 11 -3.17 -23.21 27.15
N LEU A 12 -4.43 -22.82 27.25
CA LEU A 12 -4.96 -21.87 28.23
C LEU A 12 -6.41 -22.24 28.52
N GLU A 13 -6.65 -22.92 29.65
CA GLU A 13 -8.00 -23.09 30.20
C GLU A 13 -8.48 -21.73 30.74
N GLN A 14 -9.46 -21.11 30.08
CA GLN A 14 -10.33 -20.15 30.74
C GLN A 14 -11.70 -20.80 30.96
N LYS A 15 -12.00 -21.11 32.22
CA LYS A 15 -13.34 -21.50 32.67
C LYS A 15 -14.17 -20.25 32.89
N THR A 16 -15.17 -20.03 32.05
CA THR A 16 -16.21 -19.03 32.30
C THR A 16 -17.48 -19.75 32.73
N THR A 17 -17.87 -19.58 33.99
CA THR A 17 -19.12 -20.11 34.55
C THR A 17 -20.25 -19.14 34.24
N VAL A 18 -21.32 -19.62 33.60
CA VAL A 18 -22.57 -18.86 33.42
C VAL A 18 -23.65 -19.53 34.25
N GLU A 19 -24.09 -18.87 35.34
CA GLU A 19 -25.24 -19.29 36.12
C GLU A 19 -26.54 -18.86 35.43
N HIS A 20 -27.45 -19.82 35.23
CA HIS A 20 -28.77 -19.58 34.66
C HIS A 20 -29.82 -19.50 35.78
N HIS A 21 -30.29 -18.30 36.09
CA HIS A 21 -31.59 -18.13 36.75
C HIS A 21 -32.71 -18.19 35.69
N GLY A 22 -33.69 -19.06 35.94
CA GLY A 22 -34.74 -19.40 35.00
C GLY A 22 -35.71 -18.25 34.71
N CYS A 23 -36.01 -18.06 33.43
CA CYS A 23 -37.30 -17.55 32.96
C CYS A 23 -37.51 -18.02 31.51
N GLY A 24 -38.78 -18.28 31.17
CA GLY A 24 -39.21 -19.16 30.08
C GLY A 24 -38.82 -18.74 28.66
N SER A 25 -38.79 -19.76 27.81
CA SER A 25 -39.18 -19.70 26.39
C SER A 25 -38.65 -18.53 25.56
N ASN A 26 -37.33 -18.35 25.46
CA ASN A 26 -36.71 -17.68 24.30
C ASN A 26 -35.19 -17.92 24.12
N CYS A 27 -34.68 -19.07 24.58
CA CYS A 27 -33.25 -19.40 24.47
C CYS A 27 -32.93 -20.20 23.18
N ARG A 28 -33.17 -19.59 22.01
CA ARG A 28 -32.60 -20.07 20.71
C ARG A 28 -31.94 -18.94 19.90
N TYR A 29 -31.81 -17.74 20.46
CA TYR A 29 -31.40 -16.54 19.71
C TYR A 29 -29.96 -16.08 19.98
N ILE A 30 -29.25 -16.64 20.96
CA ILE A 30 -27.96 -16.11 21.42
C ILE A 30 -26.75 -16.92 20.91
N SER A 31 -26.90 -18.20 20.50
CA SER A 31 -25.75 -18.98 19.97
C SER A 31 -25.50 -18.82 18.47
N ARG A 32 -26.46 -18.29 17.69
CA ARG A 32 -26.27 -18.06 16.24
C ARG A 32 -25.66 -16.70 15.92
N LYS A 33 -25.97 -15.65 16.70
CA LYS A 33 -25.43 -14.31 16.48
C LYS A 33 -23.92 -14.23 16.70
N LEU A 34 -23.38 -14.90 17.72
CA LEU A 34 -21.94 -14.88 18.00
C LEU A 34 -21.11 -15.63 16.95
N VAL A 35 -21.59 -16.77 16.46
CA VAL A 35 -20.93 -17.52 15.36
C VAL A 35 -21.01 -16.74 14.05
N SER A 36 -22.15 -16.09 13.76
CA SER A 36 -22.28 -15.23 12.58
C SER A 36 -21.44 -13.95 12.66
N ILE A 37 -21.29 -13.33 13.83
CA ILE A 37 -20.43 -12.16 14.00
C ILE A 37 -18.95 -12.54 13.85
N LEU A 38 -18.50 -13.67 14.41
CA LEU A 38 -17.13 -14.14 14.19
C LEU A 38 -16.88 -14.56 12.72
N GLN A 39 -17.84 -15.18 12.03
CA GLN A 39 -17.69 -15.48 10.59
C GLN A 39 -17.68 -14.23 9.72
N VAL A 40 -18.49 -13.22 10.04
CA VAL A 40 -18.54 -11.95 9.30
C VAL A 40 -17.26 -11.14 9.51
N LEU A 41 -16.76 -11.03 10.75
CA LEU A 41 -15.50 -10.33 11.04
C LEU A 41 -14.29 -11.04 10.42
N HIS A 42 -14.28 -12.37 10.35
CA HIS A 42 -13.20 -13.12 9.71
C HIS A 42 -13.30 -13.12 8.17
N MET A 43 -14.49 -12.94 7.59
CA MET A 43 -14.68 -12.78 6.13
C MET A 43 -14.38 -11.36 5.65
N ASP A 44 -14.67 -10.33 6.46
CA ASP A 44 -14.41 -8.93 6.11
C ASP A 44 -12.91 -8.60 6.10
N GLU A 45 -12.12 -9.18 7.01
CA GLU A 45 -10.66 -9.01 7.02
C GLU A 45 -10.00 -9.70 5.80
N ILE A 46 -10.55 -10.83 5.35
CA ILE A 46 -10.15 -11.52 4.10
C ILE A 46 -10.56 -10.72 2.85
N SER A 47 -11.60 -9.87 2.94
CA SER A 47 -12.09 -9.07 1.81
C SER A 47 -11.26 -7.81 1.53
N GLN A 48 -10.48 -7.33 2.50
CA GLN A 48 -9.76 -6.06 2.38
C GLN A 48 -8.34 -6.20 1.84
N ARG A 49 -7.72 -7.37 1.98
CA ARG A 49 -6.32 -7.57 1.62
C ARG A 49 -6.13 -8.82 0.77
N ARG A 50 -5.57 -8.65 -0.43
CA ARG A 50 -5.22 -9.77 -1.32
C ARG A 50 -3.71 -9.84 -1.54
N PRO A 51 -3.01 -10.82 -0.94
CA PRO A 51 -1.60 -11.05 -1.21
C PRO A 51 -1.35 -11.31 -2.71
N LEU A 52 -0.32 -10.67 -3.26
CA LEU A 52 0.22 -10.91 -4.61
C LEU A 52 1.55 -11.65 -4.55
N PHE A 53 2.35 -11.37 -3.51
CA PHE A 53 3.53 -12.13 -3.11
C PHE A 53 3.62 -12.21 -1.58
N GLY A 54 4.11 -13.33 -1.03
CA GLY A 54 4.28 -13.52 0.41
C GLY A 54 4.34 -14.99 0.80
N LEU A 55 4.61 -15.29 2.08
CA LEU A 55 4.85 -16.66 2.55
C LEU A 55 3.76 -17.68 2.15
N ASN A 56 2.49 -17.30 2.25
CA ASN A 56 1.37 -18.22 2.00
C ASN A 56 1.14 -18.53 0.52
N ILE A 57 1.52 -17.63 -0.37
CA ILE A 57 1.29 -17.75 -1.82
C ILE A 57 2.58 -17.93 -2.62
N GLY A 58 3.73 -17.76 -1.97
CA GLY A 58 5.05 -17.79 -2.58
C GLY A 58 5.45 -16.48 -3.26
N TRP A 59 6.75 -16.42 -3.60
CA TRP A 59 7.32 -15.37 -4.44
C TRP A 59 7.61 -15.82 -5.87
N ASP A 60 7.73 -17.15 -6.09
CA ASP A 60 8.11 -17.76 -7.37
C ASP A 60 9.34 -17.08 -7.99
N LEU A 61 10.49 -17.20 -7.30
CA LEU A 61 11.72 -16.46 -7.60
C LEU A 61 12.22 -16.69 -9.04
N ASP A 62 11.97 -17.85 -9.62
CA ASP A 62 12.30 -18.16 -11.02
C ASP A 62 11.54 -17.28 -12.01
N ARG A 63 10.46 -16.64 -11.55
CA ARG A 63 9.71 -15.64 -12.31
C ARG A 63 9.97 -14.21 -11.84
N TRP A 64 11.13 -13.95 -11.28
CA TRP A 64 11.70 -12.62 -11.11
C TRP A 64 13.02 -12.53 -11.88
N THR A 65 13.35 -11.35 -12.37
CA THR A 65 14.63 -11.15 -13.03
C THR A 65 15.15 -9.73 -12.85
N SER A 66 16.48 -9.62 -12.85
CA SER A 66 17.17 -8.33 -12.74
C SER A 66 16.91 -7.45 -13.96
N SER A 67 16.75 -6.15 -13.72
CA SER A 67 16.83 -5.09 -14.73
C SER A 67 17.66 -3.96 -14.13
N ASP A 68 18.97 -4.13 -14.10
CA ASP A 68 19.89 -3.14 -13.54
C ASP A 68 20.41 -2.19 -14.63
N ASP A 69 21.09 -1.11 -14.21
CA ASP A 69 21.68 -0.10 -15.10
C ASP A 69 22.77 -0.62 -16.06
N ARG A 70 23.21 -1.87 -15.91
CA ARG A 70 24.08 -2.60 -16.87
C ARG A 70 23.55 -2.56 -18.30
N VAL A 71 22.24 -2.48 -18.49
CA VAL A 71 21.62 -2.33 -19.82
C VAL A 71 21.96 -1.00 -20.51
N ARG A 72 22.55 -0.05 -19.76
CA ARG A 72 23.06 1.24 -20.24
C ARG A 72 24.57 1.40 -19.97
N GLY A 73 25.26 0.31 -19.63
CA GLY A 73 26.68 0.31 -19.31
C GLY A 73 27.02 0.67 -17.86
N GLY A 74 26.04 0.70 -16.94
CA GLY A 74 26.29 0.87 -15.51
C GLY A 74 26.84 -0.40 -14.84
N SER A 75 27.18 -0.28 -13.55
CA SER A 75 27.82 -1.35 -12.76
C SER A 75 26.97 -1.85 -11.59
N SER A 76 25.74 -1.37 -11.43
CA SER A 76 24.86 -1.81 -10.35
C SER A 76 24.38 -3.24 -10.58
N LYS A 77 24.15 -3.97 -9.48
CA LYS A 77 23.67 -5.35 -9.50
C LYS A 77 22.66 -5.58 -8.38
N SER A 78 21.61 -6.33 -8.69
CA SER A 78 20.65 -6.81 -7.71
C SER A 78 20.43 -8.31 -7.76
N SER A 79 20.00 -8.86 -6.64
CA SER A 79 19.53 -10.23 -6.46
C SER A 79 18.21 -10.23 -5.67
N LEU A 80 17.41 -11.29 -5.86
CA LEU A 80 16.24 -11.59 -5.04
C LEU A 80 16.38 -13.01 -4.50
N GLU A 81 16.46 -13.16 -3.18
CA GLU A 81 16.75 -14.45 -2.54
C GLU A 81 15.68 -14.80 -1.51
N SER A 82 15.32 -16.09 -1.41
CA SER A 82 14.35 -16.57 -0.43
C SER A 82 14.89 -16.43 0.99
N SER A 83 14.01 -16.11 1.93
CA SER A 83 14.29 -16.15 3.36
C SER A 83 13.15 -16.86 4.12
N PRO A 84 13.35 -17.26 5.39
CA PRO A 84 12.29 -17.93 6.17
C PRO A 84 11.02 -17.10 6.33
N THR A 85 11.11 -15.76 6.26
CA THR A 85 9.98 -14.85 6.48
C THR A 85 9.58 -14.05 5.24
N GLY A 86 10.19 -14.31 4.08
CA GLY A 86 9.90 -13.60 2.83
C GLY A 86 11.03 -13.71 1.80
N VAL A 87 11.48 -12.57 1.28
CA VAL A 87 12.61 -12.48 0.34
C VAL A 87 13.52 -11.30 0.67
N ALA A 88 14.81 -11.44 0.39
CA ALA A 88 15.79 -10.36 0.46
C ALA A 88 16.06 -9.81 -0.96
N PHE A 89 15.69 -8.56 -1.19
CA PHE A 89 16.14 -7.77 -2.33
C PHE A 89 17.43 -7.04 -1.95
N HIS A 90 18.56 -7.41 -2.55
CA HIS A 90 19.87 -6.90 -2.14
C HIS A 90 20.86 -6.80 -3.30
N GLY A 91 21.99 -6.13 -3.06
CA GLY A 91 23.06 -6.01 -4.04
C GLY A 91 23.91 -4.77 -3.80
N HIS A 92 24.49 -4.24 -4.88
CA HIS A 92 25.33 -3.05 -4.86
C HIS A 92 24.82 -2.01 -5.87
N LEU A 93 24.60 -0.78 -5.39
CA LEU A 93 24.24 0.37 -6.20
C LEU A 93 25.50 1.19 -6.49
N ASP A 94 25.98 1.10 -7.72
CA ASP A 94 27.09 1.91 -8.22
C ASP A 94 26.54 3.20 -8.85
N ILE A 95 27.12 4.34 -8.49
CA ILE A 95 26.74 5.62 -9.06
C ILE A 95 27.86 6.24 -9.89
N ASP A 96 29.09 5.75 -9.75
CA ASP A 96 30.26 6.38 -10.36
C ASP A 96 30.32 6.09 -11.86
N THR A 97 29.97 4.87 -12.29
CA THR A 97 30.06 4.44 -13.70
C THR A 97 29.22 5.32 -14.62
N LEU A 98 28.06 5.81 -14.14
CA LEU A 98 27.16 6.66 -14.91
C LEU A 98 27.12 8.11 -14.38
N GLY A 99 28.17 8.57 -13.70
CA GLY A 99 28.35 9.98 -13.34
C GLY A 99 27.31 10.50 -12.34
N GLY A 100 27.07 9.75 -11.26
CA GLY A 100 26.08 10.04 -10.21
C GLY A 100 24.71 9.38 -10.44
N ALA A 101 24.47 8.80 -11.62
CA ALA A 101 23.29 7.99 -11.90
C ALA A 101 23.57 6.51 -11.58
N GLY A 102 22.55 5.78 -11.16
CA GLY A 102 22.63 4.33 -10.96
C GLY A 102 21.28 3.77 -10.55
N PHE A 103 21.01 2.52 -10.94
CA PHE A 103 19.86 1.78 -10.44
C PHE A 103 20.05 0.27 -10.52
N ALA A 104 19.46 -0.44 -9.57
CA ALA A 104 19.34 -1.89 -9.57
C ALA A 104 17.88 -2.26 -9.28
N SER A 105 17.34 -3.25 -10.00
CA SER A 105 15.94 -3.63 -9.81
C SER A 105 15.66 -5.10 -10.10
N GLN A 106 14.64 -5.62 -9.44
CA GLN A 106 14.06 -6.94 -9.69
C GLN A 106 12.62 -6.75 -10.13
N ARG A 107 12.20 -7.42 -11.20
CA ARG A 107 10.83 -7.34 -11.73
C ARG A 107 10.27 -8.72 -12.03
N THR A 108 8.94 -8.83 -11.97
CA THR A 108 8.23 -10.05 -12.34
C THR A 108 8.39 -10.35 -13.84
N LEU A 109 8.58 -11.62 -14.16
CA LEU A 109 8.56 -12.19 -15.51
C LEU A 109 7.14 -12.62 -15.93
N GLY A 110 6.95 -12.71 -17.24
CA GLY A 110 5.69 -13.13 -17.87
C GLY A 110 4.90 -11.91 -18.34
N ASP A 111 4.75 -11.78 -19.65
CA ASP A 111 3.97 -10.70 -20.28
C ASP A 111 2.46 -11.06 -20.36
N ASP A 112 2.12 -12.30 -20.02
CA ASP A 112 0.77 -12.83 -19.90
C ASP A 112 0.13 -12.56 -18.53
N ARG A 113 0.93 -12.19 -17.51
CA ARG A 113 0.40 -11.88 -16.19
C ARG A 113 -0.55 -10.69 -16.25
N HIS A 114 -1.64 -10.82 -15.52
CA HIS A 114 -2.68 -9.82 -15.44
C HIS A 114 -3.29 -9.87 -14.05
N TRP A 115 -3.12 -8.79 -13.29
CA TRP A 115 -3.80 -8.61 -12.02
C TRP A 115 -4.86 -7.53 -12.16
N ASP A 116 -6.12 -7.93 -12.02
CA ASP A 116 -7.21 -6.98 -11.80
C ASP A 116 -7.29 -6.64 -10.31
N LEU A 117 -6.72 -5.48 -9.97
CA LEU A 117 -6.69 -4.89 -8.63
C LEU A 117 -7.70 -3.75 -8.48
N SER A 118 -8.62 -3.55 -9.43
CA SER A 118 -9.51 -2.38 -9.47
C SER A 118 -10.48 -2.28 -8.29
N SER A 119 -10.70 -3.39 -7.59
CA SER A 119 -11.51 -3.43 -6.37
C SER A 119 -10.76 -2.90 -5.13
N PHE A 120 -9.46 -2.63 -5.20
CA PHE A 120 -8.63 -2.18 -4.08
C PHE A 120 -8.28 -0.69 -4.22
N ASP A 121 -7.83 -0.06 -3.14
CA ASP A 121 -7.51 1.38 -3.11
C ASP A 121 -6.02 1.65 -3.31
N GLY A 122 -5.19 0.62 -3.13
CA GLY A 122 -3.75 0.74 -3.23
C GLY A 122 -3.04 -0.60 -3.09
N ILE A 123 -1.72 -0.51 -3.04
CA ILE A 123 -0.83 -1.64 -2.79
C ILE A 123 -0.10 -1.42 -1.46
N GLU A 124 0.05 -2.49 -0.70
CA GLU A 124 0.79 -2.52 0.54
C GLU A 124 2.06 -3.34 0.35
N VAL A 125 3.19 -2.79 0.82
CA VAL A 125 4.46 -3.52 0.93
C VAL A 125 4.77 -3.71 2.41
N SER A 126 4.91 -4.95 2.84
CA SER A 126 5.33 -5.30 4.21
C SER A 126 6.80 -5.71 4.22
N ILE A 127 7.57 -5.19 5.17
CA ILE A 127 9.00 -5.43 5.31
C ILE A 127 9.35 -5.89 6.73
N ASP A 128 10.51 -6.52 6.88
CA ASP A 128 11.19 -6.68 8.17
C ASP A 128 12.24 -5.57 8.32
N PRO A 129 11.99 -4.52 9.14
CA PRO A 129 12.93 -3.42 9.32
C PRO A 129 14.24 -3.86 9.97
N SER A 130 14.23 -4.95 10.76
CA SER A 130 15.44 -5.45 11.43
C SER A 130 16.43 -6.11 10.47
N GLN A 131 15.95 -6.55 9.30
CA GLN A 131 16.72 -7.17 8.23
C GLN A 131 16.86 -6.27 6.99
N SER A 132 16.43 -5.01 7.08
CA SER A 132 16.45 -4.04 6.00
C SER A 132 17.35 -2.85 6.35
N ASP A 133 17.95 -2.23 5.34
CA ASP A 133 18.67 -0.97 5.49
C ASP A 133 17.72 0.24 5.50
N HIS A 134 18.28 1.45 5.68
CA HIS A 134 17.52 2.70 5.73
C HIS A 134 17.50 3.48 4.40
N LYS A 135 17.82 2.84 3.28
CA LYS A 135 17.81 3.50 1.96
C LYS A 135 16.38 3.70 1.46
N ALA A 136 16.24 4.55 0.44
CA ALA A 136 15.00 4.72 -0.28
C ALA A 136 14.93 3.73 -1.45
N TYR A 137 13.75 3.17 -1.63
CA TYR A 137 13.38 2.20 -2.66
C TYR A 137 12.19 2.73 -3.47
N THR A 138 11.97 2.14 -4.63
CA THR A 138 10.85 2.49 -5.51
C THR A 138 10.08 1.22 -5.84
N LEU A 139 8.77 1.22 -5.59
CA LEU A 139 7.86 0.23 -6.17
C LEU A 139 7.40 0.75 -7.54
N ILE A 140 7.51 -0.09 -8.56
CA ILE A 140 7.14 0.25 -9.93
C ILE A 140 6.04 -0.69 -10.43
N LEU A 141 4.96 -0.11 -10.91
CA LEU A 141 3.87 -0.81 -11.58
C LEU A 141 3.87 -0.49 -13.06
N LYS A 142 3.53 -1.48 -13.88
CA LYS A 142 3.15 -1.29 -15.28
C LYS A 142 1.80 -1.91 -15.53
N ASP A 143 0.87 -1.12 -16.06
CA ASP A 143 -0.43 -1.53 -16.60
C ASP A 143 -0.36 -1.78 -18.13
N HIS A 144 0.70 -1.31 -18.77
CA HIS A 144 0.95 -1.52 -20.19
C HIS A 144 2.39 -1.95 -20.47
N ILE A 145 2.53 -3.03 -21.24
CA ILE A 145 3.80 -3.55 -21.76
C ILE A 145 3.65 -3.79 -23.25
N LEU A 146 4.70 -3.48 -24.00
CA LEU A 146 4.76 -3.72 -25.44
C LEU A 146 5.44 -5.07 -25.70
N PRO A 147 5.12 -5.75 -26.82
CA PRO A 147 5.89 -6.91 -27.24
C PRO A 147 7.37 -6.53 -27.43
N PRO A 148 8.30 -7.50 -27.35
CA PRO A 148 9.69 -7.24 -27.67
C PRO A 148 9.84 -6.55 -29.03
N ASN A 149 10.83 -5.66 -29.15
CA ASN A 149 11.09 -4.95 -30.38
C ASN A 149 11.35 -5.98 -31.51
N PRO A 150 10.65 -5.88 -32.66
CA PRO A 150 10.74 -6.89 -33.71
C PRO A 150 12.12 -6.97 -34.38
N ASP A 151 12.91 -5.89 -34.34
CA ASP A 151 14.20 -5.80 -35.03
C ASP A 151 15.35 -6.38 -34.19
N ASN A 152 15.31 -6.20 -32.86
CA ASN A 152 16.42 -6.57 -31.98
C ASN A 152 16.02 -7.45 -30.78
N GLY A 153 14.74 -7.82 -30.66
CA GLY A 153 14.20 -8.64 -29.58
C GLY A 153 14.26 -8.00 -28.19
N ARG A 154 14.68 -6.74 -28.07
CA ARG A 154 14.81 -6.08 -26.77
C ARG A 154 13.46 -5.62 -26.24
N GLU A 155 13.33 -5.63 -24.92
CA GLU A 155 12.17 -5.07 -24.24
C GLU A 155 12.03 -3.58 -24.58
N GLN A 156 10.80 -3.17 -24.92
CA GLN A 156 10.48 -1.79 -25.25
C GLN A 156 10.08 -0.98 -24.00
N SER A 157 10.35 0.32 -24.04
CA SER A 157 9.96 1.21 -22.94
C SER A 157 8.48 1.54 -23.01
N THR A 158 7.84 1.55 -21.86
CA THR A 158 6.46 2.01 -21.64
C THR A 158 6.45 2.91 -20.41
N VAL A 159 5.30 3.53 -20.11
CA VAL A 159 5.11 4.27 -18.87
C VAL A 159 5.31 3.34 -17.68
N SER A 160 6.02 3.85 -16.68
CA SER A 160 6.20 3.25 -15.37
C SER A 160 5.46 4.10 -14.35
N TRP A 161 4.70 3.45 -13.46
CA TRP A 161 4.04 4.11 -12.34
C TRP A 161 4.90 3.87 -11.10
N GLU A 162 5.54 4.91 -10.59
CA GLU A 162 6.56 4.83 -9.53
C GLU A 162 6.05 5.37 -8.19
N PHE A 163 6.37 4.69 -7.10
CA PHE A 163 6.18 5.16 -5.74
C PHE A 163 7.47 4.96 -4.94
N ASP A 164 8.06 6.05 -4.45
CA ASP A 164 9.25 6.01 -3.60
C ASP A 164 8.86 5.80 -2.13
N PHE A 165 9.56 4.90 -1.44
CA PHE A 165 9.34 4.60 -0.04
C PHE A 165 10.65 4.23 0.66
N SER A 166 10.64 4.29 1.99
CA SER A 166 11.72 3.90 2.89
C SER A 166 11.11 3.38 4.18
N GLN A 167 11.94 2.89 5.10
CA GLN A 167 11.48 2.48 6.43
C GLN A 167 10.73 3.61 7.16
N SER A 168 11.08 4.87 6.92
CA SER A 168 10.43 6.02 7.56
C SER A 168 8.95 6.20 7.16
N ASN A 169 8.54 5.60 6.03
CA ASN A 169 7.16 5.60 5.56
C ASN A 169 6.33 4.46 6.18
N CYS A 170 6.96 3.54 6.92
CA CYS A 170 6.28 2.35 7.42
C CYS A 170 5.48 2.64 8.69
N HIS A 171 4.30 2.04 8.79
CA HIS A 171 3.52 1.93 10.02
C HIS A 171 3.80 0.57 10.67
N GLY A 172 4.03 0.56 11.98
CA GLY A 172 4.18 -0.68 12.73
C GLY A 172 2.83 -1.38 12.88
N THR A 173 2.80 -2.70 12.64
CA THR A 173 1.67 -3.53 13.07
C THR A 173 1.85 -3.84 14.56
N ASP A 174 0.77 -3.75 15.34
CA ASP A 174 0.74 -3.64 16.81
C ASP A 174 1.81 -4.38 17.65
N ARG A 175 2.22 -3.70 18.73
CA ARG A 175 3.29 -4.02 19.69
C ARG A 175 3.04 -5.21 20.63
N HIS A 176 2.11 -6.12 20.32
CA HIS A 176 1.77 -7.20 21.23
C HIS A 176 2.00 -8.58 20.59
N GLN A 177 3.11 -9.19 21.03
CA GLN A 177 3.56 -10.58 20.89
C GLN A 177 4.55 -10.91 19.75
N SER A 178 5.80 -11.14 20.19
CA SER A 178 6.82 -12.04 19.63
C SER A 178 7.65 -11.62 18.41
N ALA A 179 8.88 -11.20 18.69
CA ALA A 179 10.15 -11.40 17.95
C ALA A 179 10.30 -11.00 16.47
N SER A 180 9.26 -10.59 15.74
CA SER A 180 9.40 -10.05 14.38
C SER A 180 8.54 -8.80 14.23
N THR A 181 9.18 -7.63 14.33
CA THR A 181 8.52 -6.35 14.06
C THR A 181 8.30 -6.23 12.56
N THR A 182 7.14 -6.61 12.06
CA THR A 182 6.73 -6.30 10.69
C THR A 182 6.33 -4.83 10.60
N ALA A 183 6.71 -4.16 9.52
CA ALA A 183 6.26 -2.81 9.21
C ALA A 183 5.72 -2.75 7.78
N SER A 184 4.75 -1.89 7.53
CA SER A 184 4.06 -1.82 6.24
C SER A 184 3.95 -0.40 5.70
N VAL A 185 4.02 -0.25 4.38
CA VAL A 185 3.74 1.00 3.67
C VAL A 185 2.56 0.77 2.76
N PHE A 186 1.47 1.51 2.97
CA PHE A 186 0.34 1.55 2.04
C PHE A 186 0.56 2.65 1.00
N MET A 187 0.38 2.30 -0.27
CA MET A 187 0.63 3.14 -1.44
C MET A 187 -0.68 3.27 -2.24
N PRO A 188 -1.46 4.34 -2.02
CA PRO A 188 -2.69 4.58 -2.77
C PRO A 188 -2.40 4.75 -4.27
N TRP A 189 -3.31 4.28 -5.14
CA TRP A 189 -3.11 4.34 -6.60
C TRP A 189 -2.82 5.76 -7.10
N GLN A 190 -3.52 6.76 -6.58
CA GLN A 190 -3.38 8.17 -6.95
C GLN A 190 -2.02 8.79 -6.61
N HIS A 191 -1.20 8.12 -5.79
CA HIS A 191 0.12 8.63 -5.40
C HIS A 191 1.24 8.12 -6.30
N PHE A 192 0.99 7.10 -7.13
CA PHE A 192 1.97 6.66 -8.13
C PHE A 192 2.21 7.76 -9.16
N LYS A 193 3.48 8.02 -9.45
CA LYS A 193 3.92 9.06 -10.40
C LYS A 193 4.29 8.42 -11.74
N PRO A 194 3.72 8.88 -12.85
CA PRO A 194 4.06 8.36 -14.17
C PRO A 194 5.45 8.86 -14.60
N THR A 195 6.27 7.92 -15.07
CA THR A 195 7.57 8.20 -15.67
C THR A 195 7.73 7.47 -17.00
N TYR A 196 8.48 8.07 -17.92
CA TYR A 196 8.96 7.43 -19.14
C TYR A 196 10.48 7.49 -19.18
N ARG A 197 11.12 6.33 -19.12
CA ARG A 197 12.60 6.21 -19.04
C ARG A 197 13.21 7.03 -17.90
N GLY A 198 12.58 6.99 -16.73
CA GLY A 198 13.03 7.67 -15.52
C GLY A 198 12.83 9.18 -15.52
N LYS A 199 12.11 9.73 -16.50
CA LYS A 199 11.69 11.14 -16.53
C LYS A 199 10.20 11.24 -16.22
N PRO A 200 9.76 12.20 -15.40
CA PRO A 200 8.34 12.49 -15.25
C PRO A 200 7.68 12.69 -16.62
N CYS A 201 6.49 12.15 -16.81
CA CYS A 201 5.69 12.38 -18.01
C CYS A 201 4.25 12.68 -17.62
N ASP A 202 3.59 13.52 -18.43
CA ASP A 202 2.19 13.86 -18.20
C ASP A 202 1.30 12.75 -18.77
N ASP A 203 1.05 11.71 -17.98
CA ASP A 203 0.02 10.72 -18.29
C ASP A 203 -1.31 11.16 -17.66
N THR A 204 -2.31 11.42 -18.50
CA THR A 204 -3.63 11.90 -18.09
C THR A 204 -4.60 10.78 -17.77
N LYS A 205 -4.29 9.52 -18.12
CA LYS A 205 -5.21 8.39 -17.95
C LYS A 205 -5.16 7.77 -16.56
N GLY A 206 -4.11 8.04 -15.79
CA GLY A 206 -3.89 7.40 -14.50
C GLY A 206 -3.50 5.92 -14.64
N LEU A 207 -3.04 5.33 -13.54
CA LEU A 207 -2.73 3.90 -13.48
C LEU A 207 -4.00 3.07 -13.66
N ASP A 208 -4.04 2.19 -14.67
CA ASP A 208 -5.15 1.24 -14.83
C ASP A 208 -4.98 0.03 -13.92
N ALA A 209 -5.55 0.11 -12.72
CA ALA A 209 -5.52 -0.97 -11.73
C ALA A 209 -6.26 -2.25 -12.18
N ARG A 210 -7.07 -2.22 -13.25
CA ARG A 210 -7.73 -3.43 -13.78
C ARG A 210 -6.76 -4.37 -14.49
N GLY A 211 -5.61 -3.86 -14.93
CA GLY A 211 -4.73 -4.55 -15.85
C GLY A 211 -3.26 -4.45 -15.50
N ILE A 212 -2.89 -4.52 -14.22
CA ILE A 212 -1.47 -4.53 -13.83
C ILE A 212 -0.80 -5.74 -14.50
N LYS A 213 0.29 -5.47 -15.23
CA LYS A 213 1.08 -6.44 -15.99
C LYS A 213 2.43 -6.76 -15.34
N ARG A 214 3.01 -5.79 -14.63
CA ARG A 214 4.33 -5.97 -14.03
C ARG A 214 4.49 -5.21 -12.72
N ILE A 215 5.19 -5.86 -11.79
CA ILE A 215 5.61 -5.29 -10.52
C ILE A 215 7.13 -5.34 -10.47
N SER A 216 7.76 -4.25 -10.06
CA SER A 216 9.22 -4.17 -9.88
C SER A 216 9.57 -3.49 -8.56
N ILE A 217 10.65 -3.93 -7.94
CA ILE A 217 11.26 -3.26 -6.79
C ILE A 217 12.63 -2.78 -7.23
N MET A 218 12.89 -1.50 -6.98
CA MET A 218 14.08 -0.81 -7.44
C MET A 218 14.75 -0.07 -6.31
N ILE A 219 16.07 0.00 -6.36
CA ILE A 219 16.87 1.02 -5.71
C ILE A 219 17.51 1.89 -6.79
N ARG A 220 17.58 3.21 -6.56
CA ARG A 220 18.23 4.16 -7.47
C ARG A 220 19.08 5.17 -6.71
N SER A 221 19.98 5.84 -7.41
CA SER A 221 20.89 6.81 -6.79
C SER A 221 20.21 8.09 -6.31
N PHE A 222 19.04 8.41 -6.86
CA PHE A 222 18.40 9.72 -6.75
C PHE A 222 19.40 10.86 -7.04
N PHE A 223 20.20 10.68 -8.10
CA PHE A 223 21.25 11.60 -8.52
C PHE A 223 22.32 11.85 -7.45
N GLY A 224 22.75 10.76 -6.79
CA GLY A 224 23.88 10.76 -5.87
C GLY A 224 23.51 10.88 -4.39
N SER A 225 22.23 10.83 -4.03
CA SER A 225 21.81 10.85 -2.62
C SER A 225 22.08 9.52 -1.91
N GLN A 226 22.22 8.41 -2.65
CA GLN A 226 22.52 7.10 -2.09
C GLN A 226 23.32 6.23 -3.06
N GLN A 227 24.17 5.36 -2.49
CA GLN A 227 25.00 4.38 -3.21
C GLN A 227 25.42 3.24 -2.27
N GLY A 228 26.18 2.28 -2.78
CA GLY A 228 26.79 1.19 -2.02
C GLY A 228 25.87 -0.02 -1.85
N ASP A 229 26.26 -0.90 -0.94
CA ASP A 229 25.50 -2.12 -0.65
C ASP A 229 24.12 -1.78 -0.09
N PHE A 230 23.11 -2.52 -0.56
CA PHE A 230 21.73 -2.37 -0.12
C PHE A 230 21.07 -3.70 0.20
N ARG A 231 20.08 -3.66 1.10
CA ARG A 231 19.26 -4.81 1.49
C ARG A 231 17.87 -4.38 1.97
N LEU A 232 16.83 -4.91 1.33
CA LEU A 232 15.43 -4.79 1.73
C LEU A 232 14.84 -6.18 1.92
N HIS A 233 14.36 -6.46 3.12
CA HIS A 233 13.70 -7.72 3.44
C HIS A 233 12.19 -7.57 3.33
N LEU A 234 11.63 -8.13 2.26
CA LEU A 234 10.22 -8.05 1.90
C LEU A 234 9.49 -9.27 2.45
N ILE A 235 8.46 -9.03 3.25
CA ILE A 235 7.59 -10.07 3.79
C ILE A 235 6.46 -10.35 2.79
N SER A 236 5.82 -9.31 2.28
CA SER A 236 4.73 -9.45 1.31
C SER A 236 4.49 -8.20 0.48
N ILE A 237 3.83 -8.39 -0.66
CA ILE A 237 3.21 -7.34 -1.47
C ILE A 237 1.74 -7.74 -1.64
N ALA A 238 0.81 -6.85 -1.29
CA ALA A 238 -0.63 -7.15 -1.33
C ALA A 238 -1.42 -5.98 -1.87
N ALA A 239 -2.50 -6.25 -2.60
CA ALA A 239 -3.51 -5.23 -2.86
C ALA A 239 -4.34 -5.02 -1.57
N PHE A 240 -4.62 -3.76 -1.23
CA PHE A 240 -5.29 -3.41 0.01
C PHE A 240 -6.42 -2.40 -0.26
N ARG A 241 -7.58 -2.67 0.32
CA ARG A 241 -8.76 -1.81 0.35
C ARG A 241 -8.85 -1.23 1.75
N SER A 242 -8.80 0.09 1.84
CA SER A 242 -9.01 0.78 3.10
C SER A 242 -10.47 0.56 3.54
N PRO A 243 -10.72 0.30 4.84
CA PRO A 243 -12.09 0.25 5.34
C PRO A 243 -12.74 1.62 5.12
N ASN A 244 -13.62 1.71 4.13
CA ASN A 244 -14.45 2.89 3.95
C ASN A 244 -15.23 3.15 5.25
N THR A 245 -15.05 4.31 5.87
CA THR A 245 -15.91 4.82 6.97
C THR A 245 -17.30 5.23 6.46
N THR A 246 -17.84 4.50 5.49
CA THR A 246 -19.10 4.83 4.83
C THR A 246 -20.01 3.62 4.87
N GLU A 247 -20.58 3.36 6.05
CA GLU A 247 -21.84 2.64 6.31
C GLU A 247 -22.27 2.93 7.76
N LEU A 248 -22.41 4.22 8.08
CA LEU A 248 -23.36 4.65 9.10
C LEU A 248 -24.25 5.69 8.44
N SER A 249 -25.03 5.24 7.45
CA SER A 249 -26.19 6.00 6.99
C SER A 249 -27.06 6.26 8.23
N THR A 250 -26.99 7.49 8.71
CA THR A 250 -27.81 8.02 9.79
C THR A 250 -29.27 7.69 9.45
N PRO A 251 -30.02 6.96 10.30
CA PRO A 251 -31.45 6.86 10.08
C PRO A 251 -32.00 8.27 10.21
N SER A 252 -32.58 8.79 9.12
CA SER A 252 -33.25 10.08 9.11
C SER A 252 -34.39 10.02 10.12
N PHE A 253 -34.15 10.57 11.31
CA PHE A 253 -35.19 10.81 12.29
C PHE A 253 -36.05 11.94 11.73
N HIS A 254 -37.24 11.61 11.23
CA HIS A 254 -38.30 12.60 11.03
C HIS A 254 -38.69 13.14 12.40
N PRO A 255 -38.54 14.46 12.65
CA PRO A 255 -39.14 15.06 13.84
C PRO A 255 -40.66 14.97 13.71
N ARG A 256 -41.30 14.42 14.74
CA ARG A 256 -42.75 14.40 14.92
C ARG A 256 -43.24 15.86 15.03
N ASP A 257 -44.39 16.12 14.41
CA ASP A 257 -45.12 17.39 14.48
C ASP A 257 -45.23 17.91 15.92
N GLU A 258 -44.72 19.11 16.16
CA GLU A 258 -45.04 19.92 17.35
C GLU A 258 -45.68 21.24 16.88
N PRO A 259 -46.73 21.75 17.55
CA PRO A 259 -47.60 22.77 16.99
C PRO A 259 -46.97 24.16 16.98
N ALA A 260 -47.35 24.96 15.98
CA ALA A 260 -46.88 26.31 15.75
C ALA A 260 -47.04 27.25 16.97
N PRO A 261 -46.05 28.12 17.25
CA PRO A 261 -46.21 29.22 18.20
C PRO A 261 -46.98 30.40 17.56
N PRO A 262 -47.72 31.20 18.36
CA PRO A 262 -48.51 32.30 17.85
C PRO A 262 -47.66 33.47 17.38
N ALA A 263 -48.15 34.12 16.32
CA ALA A 263 -47.53 35.27 15.67
C ALA A 263 -47.47 36.50 16.58
N THR A 264 -46.31 37.16 16.59
CA THR A 264 -46.19 38.60 16.88
C THR A 264 -45.16 39.22 15.95
N ASN A 265 -45.60 40.28 15.30
CA ASN A 265 -44.81 41.20 14.49
C ASN A 265 -43.71 41.85 15.33
N ASP A 266 -42.52 42.04 14.74
CA ASP A 266 -42.03 43.39 14.45
C ASP A 266 -40.77 43.34 13.58
N ALA A 267 -40.74 44.25 12.61
CA ALA A 267 -39.63 44.48 11.71
C ALA A 267 -38.47 45.18 12.47
N ILE A 268 -37.23 44.93 12.04
CA ILE A 268 -36.29 45.97 11.57
C ILE A 268 -34.98 45.30 11.11
N THR A 269 -34.41 45.98 10.13
CA THR A 269 -33.37 45.73 9.13
C THR A 269 -31.92 45.50 9.60
N ALA A 270 -31.13 45.00 8.63
CA ALA A 270 -29.67 45.17 8.44
C ALA A 270 -28.79 44.28 9.32
N SER A 271 -27.64 43.75 8.91
CA SER A 271 -26.85 43.74 7.66
C SER A 271 -25.64 42.82 7.91
N HIS A 272 -25.09 42.24 6.85
CA HIS A 272 -23.69 41.79 6.65
C HIS A 272 -22.84 41.47 7.90
N ASP A 273 -22.54 40.19 8.12
CA ASP A 273 -21.38 39.48 7.58
C ASP A 273 -20.13 39.66 8.46
N SER A 274 -19.74 38.56 9.10
CA SER A 274 -18.62 38.48 10.00
C SER A 274 -17.87 37.18 9.75
N ARG A 275 -16.60 37.36 9.38
CA ARG A 275 -15.45 36.51 9.73
C ARG A 275 -15.42 35.13 9.08
N ASP A 276 -14.28 34.54 8.77
CA ASP A 276 -12.85 34.85 8.78
C ASP A 276 -12.23 33.50 8.40
N GLY A 277 -11.19 33.53 7.57
CA GLY A 277 -10.08 32.57 7.63
C GLY A 277 -10.39 31.10 7.30
N VAL A 278 -9.45 30.26 6.93
CA VAL A 278 -7.99 30.37 6.86
C VAL A 278 -7.58 29.42 5.74
N ALA A 279 -7.04 29.96 4.66
CA ALA A 279 -6.26 29.21 3.70
C ALA A 279 -4.79 29.57 3.91
N THR A 280 -3.92 28.62 3.56
CA THR A 280 -2.46 28.72 3.45
C THR A 280 -1.63 28.40 4.69
N TRP A 281 -1.25 27.12 4.80
CA TRP A 281 0.11 26.72 5.16
C TRP A 281 0.50 25.52 4.27
N PHE A 282 1.78 25.44 3.91
CA PHE A 282 2.44 24.51 2.97
C PHE A 282 2.60 24.99 1.51
N ALA A 283 3.29 26.11 1.35
CA ALA A 283 4.14 26.36 0.19
C ALA A 283 5.53 26.80 0.67
N SER A 284 6.37 25.87 1.11
CA SER A 284 7.77 26.18 1.44
C SER A 284 8.68 24.95 1.48
N THR A 285 8.79 24.21 0.37
CA THR A 285 9.98 23.38 0.09
C THR A 285 10.33 23.23 -1.40
N TRP A 286 9.51 23.71 -2.34
CA TRP A 286 9.76 23.48 -3.77
C TRP A 286 10.54 24.60 -4.50
N ASN A 287 10.77 25.76 -3.87
CA ASN A 287 11.49 26.88 -4.51
C ASN A 287 13.02 26.75 -4.56
N TRP A 288 13.59 25.60 -4.16
CA TRP A 288 15.04 25.37 -4.21
C TRP A 288 15.51 24.51 -5.40
N LEU A 289 14.60 24.03 -6.27
CA LEU A 289 14.94 23.14 -7.40
C LEU A 289 14.78 23.78 -8.79
N CYS A 290 14.49 25.07 -8.91
CA CYS A 290 14.31 25.76 -10.19
C CYS A 290 15.10 27.07 -10.32
N GLY A 291 16.33 27.11 -9.80
CA GLY A 291 17.14 28.32 -9.85
C GLY A 291 18.63 28.04 -9.88
N ASN A 292 19.14 27.43 -10.97
CA ASN A 292 20.46 27.74 -11.54
C ASN A 292 20.74 26.91 -12.81
N LEU A 293 20.06 27.26 -13.89
CA LEU A 293 20.57 27.03 -15.24
C LEU A 293 20.23 28.24 -16.11
N TYR A 294 20.94 29.36 -15.90
CA TYR A 294 21.18 30.38 -16.92
C TYR A 294 22.44 31.19 -16.62
N GLY A 295 23.43 31.10 -17.52
CA GLY A 295 24.62 31.97 -17.61
C GLY A 295 25.89 31.37 -17.00
N ARG A 296 27.07 31.38 -17.62
CA ARG A 296 27.61 32.03 -18.83
C ARG A 296 28.86 31.23 -19.26
N ARG A 297 29.11 31.23 -20.59
CA ARG A 297 30.39 31.07 -21.32
C ARG A 297 31.32 29.92 -20.95
#